data_AF-A0A3E0QGK3-F1
#
_entry.id   AF-A0A3E0QGK3-F1
#
_cell.length_a   1.000
_cell.length_b   1.000
_cell.length_c   1.000
_cell.angle_alpha   90.00
_cell.angle_beta   90.00
_cell.angle_gamma   90.00
#
_symmetry.space_group_name_H-M   'P 1'
#
loop_
_entity.id
_entity.type
_entity.pdbx_description
1 polymer ?
#
loop_
_entity_poly.entity_id
_entity_poly.type
_entity_poly.pdbx_seq_one_letter_code
_entity_poly.pdbx_strand_id
1 'polypeptide(L)'
;MLEEIVKYLNLSVAFLPGLIGIYAYRHFSKSIKLFFYYIILSLLTESGLWLLANYHLNNIWLINIFTIAEAVLITAFLIKTSDSRRLRYLLLGLLLTYMMTWIYSNFHLSNLFEFNSGDKFIKGTLMILGCGLTLLNYSSSYQKSLLKDSTFWILTGLLFYFGLTLVIFSTATWVFDDSTMGMQLTWVVHNIIAIITNIFFSIGFICSIPKKSLSY
;
A
#
# COMPACT_ATOMS: atom_id res chain seq x y z
N MET A 1 -4.98 -13.71 22.58
CA MET A 1 -3.61 -13.34 23.00
C MET A 1 -2.67 -13.08 21.83
N LEU A 2 -2.26 -14.07 21.00
CA LEU A 2 -1.33 -13.81 19.88
C LEU A 2 -1.90 -12.82 18.85
N GLU A 3 -3.17 -12.99 18.47
CA GLU A 3 -3.87 -12.10 17.52
C GLU A 3 -3.91 -10.65 18.01
N GLU A 4 -4.24 -10.43 19.29
CA GLU A 4 -4.28 -9.10 19.90
C GLU A 4 -2.89 -8.46 19.93
N ILE A 5 -1.86 -9.22 20.33
CA ILE A 5 -0.47 -8.73 20.33
C ILE A 5 -0.06 -8.29 18.91
N VAL A 6 -0.34 -9.11 17.91
CA VAL A 6 -0.04 -8.80 16.50
C VAL A 6 -0.82 -7.58 16.01
N LYS A 7 -2.08 -7.42 16.41
CA LYS A 7 -2.92 -6.27 16.05
C LYS A 7 -2.35 -4.97 16.63
N TYR A 8 -2.01 -4.93 17.92
CA TYR A 8 -1.40 -3.75 18.55
C TYR A 8 -0.01 -3.45 18.00
N LEU A 9 0.77 -4.49 17.70
CA LEU A 9 2.09 -4.35 17.08
C LEU A 9 1.97 -3.75 15.67
N ASN A 10 1.03 -4.24 14.85
CA ASN A 10 0.80 -3.71 13.52
C ASN A 10 0.42 -2.23 13.57
N LEU A 11 -0.51 -1.85 14.45
CA LEU A 11 -0.90 -0.45 14.62
C LEU A 11 0.32 0.40 15.00
N SER A 12 1.12 -0.04 15.96
CA SER A 12 2.32 0.68 16.43
C SER A 12 3.36 0.83 15.32
N VAL A 13 3.61 -0.23 14.54
CA VAL A 13 4.56 -0.23 13.44
C VAL A 13 4.07 0.61 12.26
N ALA A 14 2.76 0.69 12.01
CA ALA A 14 2.20 1.56 10.98
C ALA A 14 2.50 3.04 11.23
N PHE A 15 2.61 3.48 12.49
CA PHE A 15 3.01 4.85 12.82
C PHE A 15 4.48 5.15 12.51
N LEU A 16 5.37 4.15 12.43
CA LEU A 16 6.79 4.37 12.16
C LEU A 16 7.06 5.14 10.86
N PRO A 17 6.58 4.71 9.67
CA PRO A 17 6.79 5.47 8.44
C PRO A 17 6.11 6.84 8.50
N GLY A 18 5.00 6.98 9.23
CA GLY A 18 4.36 8.28 9.48
C GLY A 18 5.28 9.25 10.24
N LEU A 19 5.80 8.85 11.40
CA LEU A 19 6.67 9.67 12.24
C LEU A 19 8.01 9.98 11.56
N ILE A 20 8.65 8.97 10.98
CA ILE A 20 9.88 9.15 10.19
C ILE A 20 9.60 10.07 9.01
N GLY A 21 8.45 9.90 8.36
CA GLY A 21 8.06 10.72 7.22
C GLY A 21 7.83 12.18 7.57
N ILE A 22 7.21 12.49 8.72
CA ILE A 22 7.08 13.86 9.24
C ILE A 22 8.48 14.48 9.45
N TYR A 23 9.38 13.75 10.09
CA TYR A 23 10.75 14.21 10.35
C TYR A 23 11.54 14.45 9.05
N ALA A 24 11.46 13.51 8.10
CA ALA A 24 12.21 13.53 6.85
C ALA A 24 11.54 14.37 5.74
N TYR A 25 10.31 14.86 5.94
CA TYR A 25 9.46 15.47 4.90
C TYR A 25 10.14 16.58 4.09
N ARG A 26 11.00 17.37 4.75
CA ARG A 26 11.74 18.47 4.12
C ARG A 26 12.75 18.00 3.07
N HIS A 27 13.21 16.75 3.17
CA HIS A 27 14.19 16.14 2.27
C HIS A 27 13.57 15.33 1.14
N PHE A 28 12.25 15.09 1.18
CA PHE A 28 11.57 14.29 0.19
C PHE A 28 11.56 14.92 -1.20
N SER A 29 11.85 14.11 -2.21
CA SER A 29 11.56 14.44 -3.60
C SER A 29 10.04 14.56 -3.82
N LYS A 30 9.63 15.15 -4.94
CA LYS A 30 8.19 15.31 -5.26
C LYS A 30 7.44 13.96 -5.31
N SER A 31 8.08 12.89 -5.80
CA SER A 31 7.47 11.55 -5.81
C SER A 31 7.31 11.00 -4.40
N ILE A 32 8.36 11.08 -3.56
CA ILE A 32 8.31 10.58 -2.18
C ILE A 32 7.26 11.34 -1.34
N LYS A 33 7.04 12.64 -1.58
CA LYS A 33 5.95 13.40 -0.93
C LYS A 33 4.57 12.86 -1.25
N LEU A 34 4.32 12.46 -2.51
CA LEU A 34 3.05 11.81 -2.88
C LEU A 34 2.87 10.48 -2.15
N PHE A 35 3.94 9.69 -2.04
CA PHE A 35 3.91 8.44 -1.29
C PHE A 35 3.69 8.68 0.21
N PHE A 36 4.26 9.74 0.78
CA PHE A 36 4.00 10.13 2.15
C PHE A 36 2.53 10.52 2.40
N TYR A 37 1.87 11.20 1.46
CA TYR A 37 0.43 11.45 1.56
C TYR A 37 -0.40 10.17 1.57
N TYR A 38 0.03 9.14 0.82
CA TYR A 38 -0.57 7.81 0.91
C TYR A 38 -0.42 7.21 2.33
N ILE A 39 0.77 7.30 2.94
CA ILE A 39 0.98 6.82 4.32
C ILE A 39 0.07 7.54 5.31
N ILE A 40 -0.05 8.87 5.22
CA ILE A 40 -0.94 9.64 6.09
C ILE A 40 -2.40 9.24 5.88
N LEU A 41 -2.84 9.10 4.62
CA LEU A 41 -4.20 8.65 4.31
C LEU A 41 -4.47 7.24 4.84
N SER A 42 -3.51 6.33 4.72
CA SER A 42 -3.59 4.97 5.26
C SER A 42 -3.75 4.99 6.79
N LEU A 43 -2.95 5.80 7.49
CA LEU A 43 -3.04 5.94 8.95
C LEU A 43 -4.39 6.52 9.41
N LEU A 44 -4.90 7.53 8.70
CA LEU A 44 -6.21 8.10 8.97
C LEU A 44 -7.33 7.08 8.73
N THR A 45 -7.22 6.29 7.66
CA THR A 45 -8.18 5.25 7.32
C THR A 45 -8.19 4.16 8.39
N GLU A 46 -7.04 3.61 8.76
CA GLU A 46 -6.92 2.60 9.83
C GLU A 46 -7.48 3.10 11.17
N SER A 47 -7.15 4.34 11.54
CA SER A 47 -7.68 4.97 12.75
C SER A 47 -9.20 5.12 12.67
N GLY A 48 -9.74 5.49 11.51
CA GLY A 48 -11.19 5.57 11.25
C GLY A 48 -11.88 4.20 11.31
N LEU A 49 -11.27 3.16 10.74
CA LEU A 49 -11.80 1.79 10.79
C LEU A 49 -11.86 1.27 12.23
N TRP A 50 -10.81 1.53 13.02
CA TRP A 50 -10.78 1.17 14.44
C TRP A 50 -11.86 1.92 15.24
N LEU A 51 -12.02 3.23 15.00
CA LEU A 51 -13.05 4.03 15.65
C LEU A 51 -14.46 3.51 15.33
N LEU A 52 -14.78 3.30 14.04
CA LEU A 52 -16.08 2.79 13.62
C LEU A 52 -16.37 1.38 14.17
N ALA A 53 -15.35 0.52 14.22
CA ALA A 53 -15.47 -0.82 14.79
C ALA A 53 -15.83 -0.78 16.29
N ASN A 54 -15.24 0.14 17.06
CA ASN A 54 -15.57 0.32 18.48
C ASN A 54 -17.00 0.83 18.72
N TYR A 55 -17.59 1.52 17.74
CA TYR A 55 -19.00 1.93 17.78
C TYR A 55 -19.93 0.90 17.12
N HIS A 56 -19.43 -0.27 16.73
CA HIS A 56 -20.20 -1.30 16.02
C HIS A 56 -20.87 -0.81 14.72
N LEU A 57 -20.28 0.19 14.08
CA LEU A 57 -20.75 0.73 12.81
C LEU A 57 -20.09 -0.01 11.65
N ASN A 58 -20.84 -0.24 10.56
CA ASN A 58 -20.27 -0.79 9.33
C ASN A 58 -19.16 0.15 8.81
N ASN A 59 -17.97 -0.38 8.62
CA ASN A 59 -16.77 0.33 8.21
C ASN A 59 -16.26 -0.08 6.82
N ILE A 60 -16.96 -0.99 6.13
CA ILE A 60 -16.57 -1.53 4.82
C ILE A 60 -16.61 -0.45 3.73
N TRP A 61 -17.56 0.48 3.81
CA TRP A 61 -17.63 1.62 2.89
C TRP A 61 -16.35 2.47 2.91
N LEU A 62 -15.75 2.65 4.10
CA LEU A 62 -14.51 3.41 4.26
C LEU A 62 -13.35 2.66 3.59
N ILE A 63 -13.31 1.33 3.72
CA ILE A 63 -12.36 0.47 3.02
C ILE A 63 -12.51 0.63 1.49
N ASN A 64 -13.73 0.62 0.97
CA ASN A 64 -14.00 0.69 -0.47
C ASN A 64 -13.71 2.07 -1.07
N ILE A 65 -13.91 3.16 -0.33
CA ILE A 65 -13.49 4.50 -0.76
C ILE A 65 -11.97 4.64 -0.71
N PHE A 66 -11.34 4.11 0.36
CA PHE A 66 -9.89 4.16 0.51
C PHE A 66 -9.16 3.46 -0.63
N THR A 67 -9.68 2.35 -1.19
CA THR A 67 -8.99 1.66 -2.29
C THR A 67 -8.81 2.49 -3.55
N ILE A 68 -9.78 3.35 -3.87
CA ILE A 68 -9.63 4.28 -4.99
C ILE A 68 -8.53 5.28 -4.69
N ALA A 69 -8.57 5.91 -3.52
CA ALA A 69 -7.61 6.93 -3.14
C ALA A 69 -6.18 6.37 -3.05
N GLU A 70 -6.04 5.15 -2.52
CA GLU A 70 -4.80 4.37 -2.53
C GLU A 70 -4.30 4.14 -3.96
N ALA A 71 -5.13 3.62 -4.85
CA ALA A 71 -4.74 3.35 -6.24
C ALA A 71 -4.31 4.64 -6.97
N VAL A 72 -5.01 5.74 -6.74
CA VAL A 72 -4.66 7.07 -7.30
C VAL A 72 -3.31 7.54 -6.78
N LEU A 73 -3.09 7.56 -5.47
CA LEU A 73 -1.85 8.07 -4.88
C LEU A 73 -0.64 7.20 -5.24
N ILE A 74 -0.79 5.88 -5.22
CA ILE A 74 0.28 4.95 -5.61
C ILE A 74 0.58 5.11 -7.10
N THR A 75 -0.43 5.16 -7.97
CA THR A 75 -0.19 5.38 -9.41
C THR A 75 0.47 6.74 -9.66
N ALA A 76 0.05 7.79 -8.97
CA ALA A 76 0.66 9.12 -9.07
C ALA A 76 2.14 9.09 -8.64
N PHE A 77 2.46 8.35 -7.57
CA PHE A 77 3.84 8.07 -7.17
C PHE A 77 4.61 7.35 -8.29
N LEU A 78 4.07 6.25 -8.85
CA LEU A 78 4.71 5.47 -9.91
C LEU A 78 4.97 6.31 -11.17
N ILE A 79 4.02 7.15 -11.58
CA ILE A 79 4.14 8.04 -12.74
C ILE A 79 5.25 9.08 -12.52
N LYS A 80 5.33 9.66 -11.33
CA LYS A 80 6.36 10.66 -11.00
C LYS A 80 7.74 10.04 -10.84
N THR A 81 7.82 8.78 -10.46
CA THR A 81 9.05 8.00 -10.36
C THR A 81 9.55 7.52 -11.72
N SER A 82 8.65 7.21 -12.65
CA SER A 82 8.99 6.69 -13.98
C SER A 82 9.53 7.79 -14.88
N ASP A 83 10.69 7.57 -15.53
CA ASP A 83 11.22 8.50 -16.54
C ASP A 83 10.62 8.25 -17.93
N SER A 84 10.20 7.02 -18.22
CA SER A 84 9.63 6.63 -19.51
C SER A 84 8.22 7.20 -19.70
N ARG A 85 8.02 8.04 -20.73
CA ARG A 85 6.70 8.54 -21.12
C ARG A 85 5.73 7.41 -21.48
N ARG A 86 6.22 6.35 -22.14
CA ARG A 86 5.40 5.17 -22.47
C ARG A 86 4.88 4.48 -21.20
N LEU A 87 5.75 4.31 -20.20
CA LEU A 87 5.37 3.72 -18.93
C LEU A 87 4.35 4.58 -18.18
N ARG A 88 4.51 5.92 -18.19
CA ARG A 88 3.53 6.83 -17.57
C ARG A 88 2.12 6.68 -18.17
N TYR A 89 2.01 6.55 -19.51
CA TYR A 89 0.71 6.32 -20.15
C TYR A 89 0.15 4.94 -19.83
N LEU A 90 1.00 3.91 -19.77
CA LEU A 90 0.58 2.58 -19.35
C LEU A 90 0.02 2.61 -17.92
N LEU A 91 0.73 3.25 -16.97
CA LEU A 91 0.28 3.39 -15.58
C LEU A 91 -1.06 4.14 -15.47
N LEU A 92 -1.25 5.21 -16.25
CA LEU A 92 -2.54 5.90 -16.35
C LEU A 92 -3.63 4.97 -16.90
N GLY A 93 -3.32 4.18 -17.93
CA GLY A 93 -4.24 3.18 -18.47
C GLY A 93 -4.64 2.14 -17.43
N LEU A 94 -3.68 1.61 -16.65
CA LEU A 94 -3.96 0.66 -15.57
C LEU A 94 -4.88 1.28 -14.49
N LEU A 95 -4.66 2.55 -14.12
CA LEU A 95 -5.53 3.25 -13.17
C LEU A 95 -6.93 3.47 -13.72
N LEU A 96 -7.07 3.88 -14.98
CA LEU A 96 -8.37 4.06 -15.62
C LEU A 96 -9.13 2.74 -15.70
N THR A 97 -8.46 1.65 -16.08
CA THR A 97 -9.03 0.30 -16.06
C THR A 97 -9.50 -0.07 -14.66
N TYR A 98 -8.68 0.18 -13.63
CA TYR A 98 -9.08 -0.09 -12.25
C TYR A 98 -10.32 0.70 -11.84
N MET A 99 -10.37 2.01 -12.12
CA MET A 99 -11.52 2.85 -11.80
C MET A 99 -12.79 2.36 -12.49
N MET A 100 -12.71 1.98 -13.77
CA MET A 100 -13.86 1.41 -14.49
C MET A 100 -14.33 0.10 -13.87
N THR A 101 -13.40 -0.79 -13.49
CA THR A 101 -13.75 -2.05 -12.83
C THR A 101 -14.34 -1.83 -11.44
N TRP A 102 -13.82 -0.87 -10.67
CA TRP A 102 -14.32 -0.55 -9.33
C TRP A 102 -15.74 0.00 -9.41
N ILE A 103 -16.02 0.92 -10.34
CA ILE A 103 -17.36 1.47 -10.58
C ILE A 103 -18.30 0.33 -10.98
N TYR A 104 -17.92 -0.48 -11.96
CA TYR A 104 -18.75 -1.60 -12.39
C TYR A 104 -19.07 -2.55 -11.22
N SER A 105 -18.05 -2.90 -10.44
CA SER A 105 -18.20 -3.87 -9.34
C SER A 105 -19.06 -3.35 -8.20
N ASN A 106 -18.88 -2.09 -7.76
CA ASN A 106 -19.62 -1.52 -6.61
C ASN A 106 -21.05 -1.04 -6.95
N PHE A 107 -21.39 -0.89 -8.23
CA PHE A 107 -22.74 -0.48 -8.65
C PHE A 107 -23.55 -1.62 -9.28
N HIS A 108 -22.91 -2.67 -9.82
CA HIS A 108 -23.61 -3.78 -10.47
C HIS A 108 -23.42 -5.16 -9.83
N LEU A 109 -22.32 -5.43 -9.12
CA LEU A 109 -22.01 -6.76 -8.59
C LEU A 109 -22.14 -6.85 -7.06
N SER A 110 -21.69 -5.82 -6.35
CA SER A 110 -21.67 -5.78 -4.89
C SER A 110 -22.06 -4.39 -4.40
N ASN A 111 -22.58 -4.29 -3.17
CA ASN A 111 -22.89 -2.98 -2.58
C ASN A 111 -21.61 -2.32 -2.03
N LEU A 112 -21.56 -0.98 -1.99
CA LEU A 112 -20.47 -0.21 -1.36
C LEU A 112 -20.23 -0.60 0.11
N PHE A 113 -21.23 -1.18 0.76
CA PHE A 113 -21.19 -1.64 2.15
C PHE A 113 -20.73 -3.10 2.32
N GLU A 114 -20.40 -3.79 1.23
CA GLU A 114 -19.99 -5.20 1.21
C GLU A 114 -18.52 -5.36 0.82
N PHE A 115 -17.89 -6.41 1.34
CA PHE A 115 -16.49 -6.68 1.05
C PHE A 115 -16.35 -7.29 -0.35
N ASN A 116 -15.63 -6.57 -1.22
CA ASN A 116 -15.46 -6.99 -2.62
C ASN A 116 -14.06 -7.58 -2.86
N SER A 117 -13.94 -8.90 -2.70
CA SER A 117 -12.69 -9.63 -2.94
C SER A 117 -12.18 -9.50 -4.37
N GLY A 118 -13.09 -9.49 -5.35
CA GLY A 118 -12.77 -9.33 -6.77
C GLY A 118 -12.11 -7.99 -7.09
N ASP A 119 -12.62 -6.90 -6.51
CA ASP A 119 -12.00 -5.57 -6.63
C ASP A 119 -10.58 -5.54 -6.07
N LYS A 120 -10.38 -6.12 -4.88
CA LYS A 120 -9.06 -6.22 -4.24
C LYS A 120 -8.08 -7.02 -5.09
N PHE A 121 -8.54 -8.11 -5.70
CA PHE A 121 -7.75 -8.93 -6.61
C PHE A 121 -7.30 -8.12 -7.83
N ILE A 122 -8.24 -7.51 -8.55
CA ILE A 122 -7.94 -6.71 -9.75
C ILE A 122 -6.97 -5.58 -9.41
N LYS A 123 -7.25 -4.82 -8.34
CA LYS A 123 -6.35 -3.77 -7.86
C LYS A 123 -4.94 -4.30 -7.58
N GLY A 124 -4.84 -5.38 -6.80
CA GLY A 124 -3.56 -5.99 -6.43
C GLY A 124 -2.74 -6.38 -7.66
N THR A 125 -3.36 -7.05 -8.63
CA THR A 125 -2.70 -7.42 -9.90
C THR A 125 -2.19 -6.21 -10.67
N LEU A 126 -3.02 -5.17 -10.82
CA LEU A 126 -2.64 -3.95 -11.53
C LEU A 126 -1.51 -3.20 -10.81
N MET A 127 -1.53 -3.15 -9.48
CA MET A 127 -0.48 -2.52 -8.69
C MET A 127 0.83 -3.32 -8.74
N ILE A 128 0.79 -4.65 -8.74
CA ILE A 128 1.98 -5.50 -8.92
C ILE A 128 2.62 -5.22 -10.28
N LEU A 129 1.81 -5.21 -11.36
CA LEU A 129 2.30 -4.89 -12.71
C LEU A 129 2.91 -3.48 -12.76
N GLY A 130 2.21 -2.48 -12.21
CA GLY A 130 2.69 -1.10 -12.19
C GLY A 130 4.00 -0.93 -11.42
N CYS A 131 4.09 -1.49 -10.21
CA CYS A 131 5.29 -1.42 -9.39
C CYS A 131 6.46 -2.20 -10.02
N GLY A 132 6.20 -3.39 -10.57
CA GLY A 132 7.21 -4.24 -11.19
C GLY A 132 7.82 -3.60 -12.44
N LEU A 133 6.98 -3.08 -13.33
CA LEU A 133 7.43 -2.35 -14.53
C LEU A 133 8.21 -1.08 -14.17
N THR A 134 7.76 -0.35 -13.14
CA THR A 134 8.46 0.83 -12.65
C THR A 134 9.82 0.47 -12.06
N LEU A 135 9.89 -0.61 -11.26
CA LEU A 135 11.14 -1.08 -10.68
C LEU A 135 12.14 -1.53 -11.74
N LEU A 136 11.70 -2.28 -12.76
CA LEU A 136 12.55 -2.70 -13.89
C LEU A 136 13.06 -1.51 -14.70
N ASN A 137 12.19 -0.53 -14.97
CA ASN A 137 12.60 0.69 -15.66
C ASN A 137 13.63 1.46 -14.83
N TYR A 138 13.39 1.60 -13.53
CA TYR A 138 14.25 2.31 -12.60
C TYR A 138 15.62 1.64 -12.43
N SER A 139 15.66 0.31 -12.29
CA SER A 139 16.92 -0.44 -12.09
C SER A 139 17.80 -0.42 -13.33
N SER A 140 17.20 -0.36 -14.54
CA SER A 140 17.96 -0.35 -15.80
C SER A 140 18.80 0.92 -16.00
N SER A 141 18.42 2.03 -15.35
CA SER A 141 19.08 3.33 -15.47
C SER A 141 20.05 3.65 -14.34
N TYR A 142 20.17 2.81 -13.30
CA TYR A 142 20.83 3.20 -12.06
C TYR A 142 22.30 2.75 -11.98
N GLN A 143 23.21 3.71 -11.82
CA GLN A 143 24.65 3.46 -11.62
C GLN A 143 25.07 3.44 -10.12
N LYS A 144 24.17 3.81 -9.21
CA LYS A 144 24.43 3.85 -7.75
C LYS A 144 23.89 2.60 -7.05
N SER A 145 24.33 2.38 -5.81
CA SER A 145 23.82 1.30 -4.94
C SER A 145 22.31 1.44 -4.71
N LEU A 146 21.54 0.50 -5.25
CA LEU A 146 20.07 0.42 -5.11
C LEU A 146 19.60 0.42 -3.65
N LEU A 147 20.38 -0.19 -2.74
CA LEU A 147 20.06 -0.27 -1.31
C LEU A 147 20.12 1.08 -0.59
N LYS A 148 20.69 2.12 -1.20
CA LYS A 148 20.70 3.48 -0.66
C LYS A 148 19.57 4.34 -1.23
N ASP A 149 18.75 3.78 -2.12
CA ASP A 149 17.73 4.52 -2.85
C ASP A 149 16.35 4.36 -2.19
N SER A 150 15.72 5.48 -1.85
CA SER A 150 14.39 5.51 -1.23
C SER A 150 13.31 4.86 -2.09
N THR A 151 13.35 5.12 -3.39
CA THR A 151 12.34 4.64 -4.34
C THR A 151 12.39 3.13 -4.45
N PHE A 152 13.59 2.56 -4.48
CA PHE A 152 13.80 1.11 -4.51
C PHE A 152 13.12 0.42 -3.31
N TRP A 153 13.34 0.91 -2.09
CA TRP A 153 12.74 0.33 -0.89
C TRP A 153 11.21 0.47 -0.86
N ILE A 154 10.68 1.61 -1.30
CA ILE A 154 9.23 1.84 -1.40
C ILE A 154 8.60 0.89 -2.42
N LEU A 155 9.16 0.79 -3.64
CA LEU A 155 8.66 -0.11 -4.68
C LEU A 155 8.72 -1.58 -4.26
N THR A 156 9.81 -1.97 -3.59
CA THR A 156 9.96 -3.33 -3.05
C THR A 156 8.91 -3.62 -1.99
N GLY A 157 8.68 -2.68 -1.06
CA GLY A 157 7.62 -2.79 -0.05
C GLY A 157 6.23 -2.91 -0.68
N LEU A 158 5.92 -2.12 -1.71
CA LEU A 158 4.64 -2.20 -2.42
C LEU A 158 4.47 -3.53 -3.16
N LEU A 159 5.50 -4.01 -3.84
CA LEU A 159 5.47 -5.33 -4.51
C LEU A 159 5.27 -6.46 -3.51
N PHE A 160 5.96 -6.40 -2.37
CA PHE A 160 5.82 -7.37 -1.29
C PHE A 160 4.39 -7.34 -0.73
N TYR A 161 3.87 -6.15 -0.42
CA TYR A 161 2.52 -5.97 0.10
C TYR A 161 1.46 -6.49 -0.86
N PHE A 162 1.40 -5.96 -2.08
CA PHE A 162 0.38 -6.36 -3.04
C PHE A 162 0.55 -7.81 -3.50
N GLY A 163 1.78 -8.29 -3.67
CA GLY A 163 2.06 -9.68 -4.04
C GLY A 163 1.51 -10.68 -3.04
N LEU A 164 1.77 -10.48 -1.75
CA LEU A 164 1.32 -11.41 -0.71
C LEU A 164 -0.15 -11.20 -0.34
N THR A 165 -0.64 -9.96 -0.30
CA THR A 165 -2.05 -9.71 -0.01
C THR A 165 -2.98 -10.13 -1.15
N LEU A 166 -2.50 -10.19 -2.40
CA LEU A 166 -3.28 -10.75 -3.51
C LEU A 166 -3.70 -12.20 -3.25
N VAL A 167 -2.77 -13.02 -2.73
CA VAL A 167 -3.04 -14.44 -2.38
C VAL A 167 -4.04 -14.54 -1.23
N ILE A 168 -3.96 -13.63 -0.27
CA ILE A 168 -4.91 -13.55 0.85
C ILE A 168 -6.31 -13.19 0.36
N PHE A 169 -6.43 -12.12 -0.44
CA PHE A 169 -7.75 -11.63 -0.86
C PHE A 169 -8.39 -12.50 -1.95
N SER A 170 -7.62 -13.23 -2.75
CA SER A 170 -8.18 -14.20 -3.71
C SER A 170 -8.78 -15.43 -3.03
N THR A 171 -8.27 -15.80 -1.85
CA THR A 171 -8.74 -16.93 -1.07
C THR A 171 -9.79 -16.53 -0.02
N ALA A 172 -10.01 -15.23 0.20
CA ALA A 172 -10.95 -14.70 1.17
C ALA A 172 -12.37 -15.29 1.01
N THR A 173 -12.93 -15.37 -0.19
CA THR A 173 -14.31 -15.88 -0.36
C THR A 173 -14.50 -17.33 0.07
N TRP A 174 -13.42 -18.10 0.19
CA TRP A 174 -13.44 -19.50 0.60
C TRP A 174 -13.16 -19.68 2.11
N VAL A 175 -12.61 -18.64 2.75
CA VAL A 175 -12.13 -18.69 4.14
C VAL A 175 -13.06 -17.91 5.08
N PHE A 176 -13.88 -16.99 4.56
CA PHE A 176 -14.77 -16.11 5.34
C PHE A 176 -16.11 -16.77 5.74
N ASP A 177 -16.13 -18.07 6.05
CA ASP A 177 -17.20 -18.63 6.87
C ASP A 177 -16.94 -18.24 8.33
N ASP A 178 -17.86 -17.47 8.91
CA ASP A 178 -17.77 -16.53 10.04
C ASP A 178 -17.25 -17.05 11.41
N SER A 179 -16.78 -18.28 11.49
CA SER A 179 -16.28 -18.89 12.75
C SER A 179 -14.99 -19.70 12.60
N THR A 180 -14.38 -19.71 11.41
CA THR A 180 -13.24 -20.59 11.16
C THR A 180 -11.93 -19.95 11.61
N MET A 181 -11.10 -20.75 12.29
CA MET A 181 -9.69 -20.49 12.59
C MET A 181 -8.90 -19.94 11.37
N GLY A 182 -9.34 -20.25 10.16
CA GLY A 182 -8.79 -19.74 8.91
C GLY A 182 -8.85 -18.21 8.79
N MET A 183 -9.96 -17.56 9.13
CA MET A 183 -10.09 -16.10 9.01
C MET A 183 -9.13 -15.38 9.97
N GLN A 184 -9.02 -15.85 11.21
CA GLN A 184 -8.09 -15.29 12.19
C GLN A 184 -6.63 -15.44 11.73
N LEU A 185 -6.27 -16.63 11.23
CA LEU A 185 -4.91 -16.88 10.73
C LEU A 185 -4.57 -16.00 9.54
N THR A 186 -5.51 -15.84 8.59
CA THR A 186 -5.36 -14.96 7.43
C THR A 186 -5.12 -13.50 7.86
N TRP A 187 -5.85 -13.01 8.88
CA TRP A 187 -5.62 -11.67 9.42
C TRP A 187 -4.27 -11.52 10.14
N VAL A 188 -3.82 -12.54 10.87
CA VAL A 188 -2.47 -12.55 11.47
C VAL A 188 -1.39 -12.47 10.38
N VAL A 189 -1.51 -13.27 9.32
CA VAL A 189 -0.56 -13.24 8.20
C VAL A 189 -0.58 -11.86 7.50
N HIS A 190 -1.77 -11.31 7.25
CA HIS A 190 -1.91 -9.96 6.70
C HIS A 190 -1.20 -8.91 7.56
N ASN A 191 -1.36 -8.95 8.89
CA ASN A 191 -0.71 -8.02 9.79
C ASN A 191 0.82 -8.16 9.78
N ILE A 192 1.36 -9.38 9.68
CA ILE A 192 2.81 -9.60 9.55
C ILE A 192 3.33 -8.98 8.25
N ILE A 193 2.61 -9.17 7.13
CA ILE A 193 2.96 -8.56 5.84
C ILE A 193 2.95 -7.04 5.94
N ALA A 194 1.94 -6.47 6.59
CA ALA A 194 1.83 -5.02 6.82
C ALA A 194 2.99 -4.48 7.67
N ILE A 195 3.39 -5.18 8.74
CA ILE A 195 4.56 -4.83 9.57
C ILE A 195 5.83 -4.77 8.71
N ILE A 196 6.11 -5.83 7.94
CA ILE A 196 7.30 -5.90 7.08
C ILE A 196 7.27 -4.78 6.04
N THR A 197 6.11 -4.53 5.44
CA THR A 197 5.90 -3.45 4.46
C THR A 197 6.16 -2.07 5.06
N ASN A 198 5.68 -1.81 6.27
CA ASN A 198 5.93 -0.56 6.97
C ASN A 198 7.41 -0.36 7.34
N ILE A 199 8.15 -1.44 7.60
CA ILE A 199 9.61 -1.40 7.78
C ILE A 199 10.29 -0.99 6.45
N PHE A 200 9.88 -1.57 5.32
CA PHE A 200 10.38 -1.17 3.99
C PHE A 200 10.16 0.32 3.73
N PHE A 201 8.95 0.83 4.00
CA PHE A 201 8.63 2.25 3.82
C PHE A 201 9.45 3.16 4.75
N SER A 202 9.63 2.74 6.00
CA SER A 202 10.47 3.45 6.97
C SER A 202 11.93 3.55 6.51
N ILE A 203 12.51 2.45 6.04
CA ILE A 203 13.87 2.44 5.47
C ILE A 203 13.93 3.35 4.24
N GLY A 204 12.92 3.29 3.36
CA GLY A 204 12.82 4.17 2.20
C GLY A 204 12.85 5.66 2.57
N PHE A 205 12.09 6.06 3.59
CA PHE A 205 12.12 7.43 4.09
C PHE A 205 13.45 7.80 4.74
N ILE A 206 14.07 6.91 5.51
CA ILE A 206 15.40 7.16 6.08
C ILE A 206 16.45 7.38 4.98
N CYS A 207 16.41 6.59 3.92
CA CYS A 207 17.32 6.73 2.77
C CYS A 207 17.19 8.09 2.05
N SER A 208 16.08 8.81 2.23
CA SER A 208 15.87 10.11 1.59
C SER A 208 16.56 11.25 2.35
N ILE A 209 16.97 11.01 3.60
CA ILE A 209 17.67 11.99 4.41
C ILE A 209 19.13 12.05 3.93
N PRO A 210 19.63 13.24 3.52
CA PRO A 210 21.02 13.38 3.12
C PRO A 210 21.92 13.05 4.31
N LYS A 211 22.85 12.10 4.13
CA LYS A 211 23.90 11.86 5.13
C LYS A 211 24.82 13.08 5.12
N LYS A 212 25.04 13.72 6.27
CA LYS A 212 26.12 14.72 6.41
C LYS A 212 27.41 14.04 5.97
N SER A 213 28.04 14.55 4.91
CA SER A 213 29.41 14.18 4.59
C SER A 213 30.25 14.66 5.77
N LEU A 214 30.76 13.74 6.58
CA LEU A 214 31.89 14.03 7.45
C LEU A 214 33.05 14.36 6.52
N SER A 215 33.29 15.67 6.31
CA SER A 215 34.54 16.17 5.76
C SER A 215 35.62 15.87 6.81
N TYR A 216 36.29 14.74 6.66
CA TYR A 216 37.57 14.47 7.30
C TYR A 216 38.69 15.01 6.40
#